data_AF-A0A7C2TY43-F1
#
_entry.id   AF-A0A7C2TY43-F1
#
_cell.length_a   1.000
_cell.length_b   1.000
_cell.length_c   1.000
_cell.angle_alpha   90.00
_cell.angle_beta   90.00
_cell.angle_gamma   90.00
#
_symmetry.space_group_name_H-M   'P 1'
#
loop_
_entity.id
_entity.type
_entity.pdbx_description
1 polymer ?
#
loop_
_entity_poly.entity_id
_entity_poly.type
_entity_poly.pdbx_seq_one_letter_code
_entity_poly.pdbx_strand_id
1 'polypeptide(L)'
;MVVLPLSIFIIFALLYTTFGNFRHSLLILANLPFALIGGIFALLHRGLHLSVSASIGFVALFGVAVLNGVVLVTHMNQLRAQGVAVHLAVVRSASERLRPVATVVIGVLVASTLLTLFILPVVYQWVEARREKKM
;
A
#
# COMPACT_ATOMS: atom_id res chain seq x y z
N MET A 1 2.22 -14.61 -16.69
CA MET A 1 2.74 -15.16 -15.41
C MET A 1 4.21 -14.84 -15.13
N VAL A 2 5.02 -14.41 -16.11
CA VAL A 2 6.46 -14.09 -15.88
C VAL A 2 6.69 -12.75 -15.16
N VAL A 3 5.72 -11.84 -15.21
CA VAL A 3 5.84 -10.48 -14.64
C VAL A 3 6.05 -10.51 -13.13
N LEU A 4 5.27 -11.31 -12.37
CA LEU A 4 5.38 -11.32 -10.91
C LEU A 4 6.76 -11.80 -10.42
N PRO A 5 7.30 -12.96 -10.86
CA PRO A 5 8.65 -13.38 -10.50
C PRO A 5 9.72 -12.34 -10.84
N LEU A 6 9.62 -11.73 -12.03
CA LEU A 6 10.56 -10.71 -12.48
C LEU A 6 10.51 -9.47 -11.59
N SER A 7 9.32 -9.00 -11.22
CA SER A 7 9.16 -7.86 -10.31
C SER A 7 9.71 -8.14 -8.93
N ILE A 8 9.49 -9.34 -8.37
CA ILE A 8 10.06 -9.73 -7.07
C ILE A 8 11.59 -9.71 -7.13
N PHE A 9 12.17 -10.23 -8.21
CA PHE A 9 13.61 -10.22 -8.42
C PHE A 9 14.18 -8.79 -8.49
N ILE A 10 13.54 -7.90 -9.25
CA ILE A 10 13.94 -6.49 -9.36
C ILE A 10 13.82 -5.77 -8.01
N ILE A 11 12.72 -5.98 -7.29
CA ILE A 11 12.51 -5.43 -5.94
C ILE A 11 13.63 -5.90 -5.00
N PHE A 12 13.95 -7.20 -5.02
CA PHE A 12 15.05 -7.74 -4.23
C PHE A 12 16.38 -7.07 -4.56
N ALA A 13 16.72 -6.96 -5.85
CA ALA A 13 17.97 -6.33 -6.29
C ALA A 13 18.07 -4.87 -5.82
N LEU A 14 16.99 -4.09 -5.97
CA LEU A 14 16.95 -2.70 -5.50
C LEU A 14 17.07 -2.59 -3.97
N LEU A 15 16.42 -3.47 -3.22
CA LEU A 15 16.54 -3.49 -1.76
C LEU A 15 17.94 -3.90 -1.32
N TYR A 16 18.58 -4.82 -2.03
CA TYR A 16 19.94 -5.25 -1.74
C TYR A 16 20.94 -4.10 -1.94
N THR A 17 20.82 -3.36 -3.06
CA THR A 17 21.66 -2.18 -3.30
C THR A 17 21.37 -1.03 -2.34
N THR A 18 20.14 -0.90 -1.85
CA THR A 18 19.74 0.18 -0.92
C THR A 18 20.27 -0.04 0.49
N PHE A 19 20.12 -1.26 1.03
CA PHE A 19 20.47 -1.54 2.43
C PHE A 19 21.84 -2.18 2.60
N GLY A 20 22.46 -2.68 1.53
CA GLY A 20 23.75 -3.39 1.56
C GLY A 20 23.76 -4.66 2.43
N ASN A 21 22.61 -5.08 2.96
CA ASN A 21 22.50 -6.15 3.93
C ASN A 21 21.34 -7.09 3.59
N PHE A 22 21.67 -8.34 3.30
CA PHE A 22 20.72 -9.38 2.87
C PHE A 22 19.57 -9.60 3.87
N ARG A 23 19.86 -9.51 5.18
CA ARG A 23 18.85 -9.71 6.22
C ARG A 23 17.76 -8.63 6.19
N HIS A 24 18.12 -7.36 5.97
CA HIS A 24 17.14 -6.27 5.89
C HIS A 24 16.26 -6.38 4.65
N SER A 25 16.87 -6.69 3.50
CA SER A 25 16.14 -6.91 2.25
C SER A 25 15.14 -8.07 2.39
N LEU A 26 15.56 -9.19 3.00
CA LEU A 26 14.69 -10.35 3.21
C LEU A 26 13.55 -10.08 4.19
N LEU A 27 13.81 -9.33 5.26
CA LEU A 27 12.77 -8.90 6.21
C LEU A 27 11.68 -8.06 5.53
N ILE A 28 12.05 -7.18 4.58
CA ILE A 28 11.08 -6.39 3.82
C ILE A 28 10.32 -7.28 2.82
N LEU A 29 11.03 -8.19 2.15
CA LEU A 29 10.42 -9.15 1.22
C LEU A 29 9.45 -10.12 1.90
N ALA A 30 9.64 -10.41 3.18
CA ALA A 30 8.69 -11.21 3.95
C ALA A 30 7.28 -10.60 3.98
N ASN A 31 7.11 -9.30 3.66
CA ASN A 31 5.79 -8.68 3.51
C ASN A 31 5.06 -9.05 2.20
N LEU A 32 5.78 -9.47 1.15
CA LEU A 32 5.18 -9.74 -0.16
C LEU A 32 4.18 -10.90 -0.15
N PRO A 33 4.41 -12.04 0.52
CA PRO A 33 3.41 -13.09 0.67
C PRO A 33 2.11 -12.59 1.30
N PHE A 34 2.17 -11.70 2.29
CA PHE A 34 0.96 -11.14 2.91
C PHE A 34 0.21 -10.22 1.95
N ALA A 35 0.93 -9.42 1.16
CA ALA A 35 0.34 -8.61 0.10
C ALA A 35 -0.32 -9.50 -0.98
N LEU A 36 0.35 -10.58 -1.38
CA LEU A 36 -0.19 -11.58 -2.32
C LEU A 36 -1.50 -12.17 -1.83
N ILE A 37 -1.57 -12.58 -0.56
CA ILE A 37 -2.77 -13.17 0.02
C ILE A 37 -3.96 -12.22 -0.13
N GLY A 38 -3.79 -10.94 0.24
CA GLY A 38 -4.86 -9.94 0.09
C GLY A 38 -5.30 -9.73 -1.37
N GLY A 39 -4.33 -9.60 -2.29
CA GLY A 39 -4.62 -9.39 -3.71
C GLY A 39 -5.29 -10.60 -4.37
N ILE A 40 -4.79 -11.81 -4.10
CA ILE A 40 -5.36 -13.06 -4.62
C ILE A 40 -6.76 -13.27 -4.03
N PHE A 41 -6.93 -13.08 -2.72
CA PHE A 41 -8.23 -13.21 -2.06
C PHE A 41 -9.28 -12.28 -2.68
N ALA A 42 -8.92 -11.02 -2.98
CA ALA A 42 -9.80 -10.06 -3.64
C ALA A 42 -10.17 -10.47 -5.07
N LEU A 43 -9.23 -11.04 -5.84
CA LEU A 43 -9.52 -11.57 -7.18
C LEU A 43 -10.44 -12.78 -7.12
N LEU A 44 -10.17 -13.71 -6.19
CA LEU A 44 -10.99 -14.90 -5.99
C LEU A 44 -12.43 -14.54 -5.60
N HIS A 45 -12.63 -13.58 -4.69
CA HIS A 45 -13.97 -13.10 -4.30
C HIS A 45 -14.75 -12.47 -5.46
N ARG A 46 -14.05 -11.92 -6.46
CA ARG A 46 -14.66 -11.34 -7.66
C ARG A 46 -14.79 -12.33 -8.82
N GLY A 47 -14.35 -13.59 -8.66
CA GLY A 47 -14.31 -14.57 -9.75
C GLY A 47 -13.36 -14.16 -10.90
N LEU A 48 -12.37 -13.30 -10.62
CA LEU A 48 -11.42 -12.81 -11.61
C LEU A 48 -10.17 -13.67 -11.62
N HIS A 49 -9.63 -13.88 -12.83
CA HIS A 49 -8.42 -14.65 -13.03
C HIS A 49 -7.19 -13.74 -13.00
N LEU A 50 -6.03 -14.35 -12.75
CA LEU A 50 -4.74 -13.66 -12.75
C LEU A 50 -4.36 -13.35 -14.22
N SER A 51 -4.71 -12.15 -14.69
CA SER A 51 -4.44 -11.67 -16.04
C SER A 51 -3.22 -10.74 -16.08
N VAL A 52 -2.83 -10.29 -17.27
CA VAL A 52 -1.77 -9.27 -17.44
C VAL A 52 -2.17 -7.97 -16.73
N SER A 53 -3.44 -7.55 -16.85
CA SER A 53 -3.97 -6.38 -16.14
C SER A 53 -3.93 -6.55 -14.62
N ALA A 54 -4.27 -7.74 -14.11
CA ALA A 54 -4.19 -8.02 -12.67
C ALA A 54 -2.73 -8.00 -12.18
N SER A 55 -1.80 -8.48 -12.99
CA SER A 55 -0.37 -8.49 -12.67
C SER A 55 0.18 -7.09 -12.43
N ILE A 56 -0.22 -6.09 -13.23
CA ILE A 56 0.16 -4.68 -13.04
C ILE A 56 -0.35 -4.18 -11.67
N GLY A 57 -1.57 -4.53 -11.30
CA GLY A 57 -2.14 -4.24 -9.97
C GLY A 57 -1.33 -4.88 -8.84
N PHE A 58 -0.86 -6.12 -9.00
CA PHE A 58 0.02 -6.76 -8.02
C PHE A 58 1.37 -6.07 -7.90
N VAL A 59 1.96 -5.60 -9.00
CA VAL A 59 3.22 -4.83 -8.94
C VAL A 59 3.04 -3.54 -8.15
N ALA A 60 1.93 -2.82 -8.36
CA ALA A 60 1.60 -1.65 -7.56
C ALA A 60 1.42 -2.00 -6.07
N LEU A 61 0.71 -3.09 -5.78
CA LEU A 61 0.52 -3.60 -4.42
C LEU A 61 1.85 -3.96 -3.74
N PHE A 62 2.78 -4.61 -4.46
CA PHE A 62 4.12 -4.87 -3.97
C PHE A 62 4.89 -3.59 -3.68
N GLY A 63 4.80 -2.57 -4.55
CA GLY A 63 5.42 -1.27 -4.30
C GLY A 63 4.98 -0.67 -2.97
N VAL A 64 3.68 -0.66 -2.68
CA VAL A 64 3.14 -0.17 -1.40
C VAL A 64 3.62 -1.03 -0.22
N ALA A 65 3.61 -2.36 -0.35
CA ALA A 65 4.05 -3.27 0.71
C ALA A 65 5.55 -3.14 1.03
N VAL A 66 6.38 -2.97 -0.01
CA VAL A 66 7.82 -2.74 0.10
C VAL A 66 8.07 -1.39 0.75
N LEU A 67 7.41 -0.32 0.28
CA LEU A 67 7.56 1.02 0.86
C LEU A 67 7.25 1.01 2.36
N ASN A 68 6.19 0.30 2.76
CA ASN A 68 5.84 0.13 4.16
C ASN A 68 6.98 -0.51 4.97
N GLY A 69 7.61 -1.57 4.44
CA GLY A 69 8.76 -2.22 5.07
C GLY A 69 10.02 -1.36 5.07
N VAL A 70 10.34 -0.72 3.94
CA VAL A 70 11.51 0.18 3.78
C VAL A 70 11.45 1.31 4.79
N VAL A 71 10.34 2.03 4.87
CA VAL A 71 10.19 3.16 5.81
C VAL A 71 10.36 2.70 7.26
N LEU A 72 9.80 1.54 7.63
CA LEU A 72 9.92 1.00 8.97
C LEU A 72 11.37 0.60 9.31
N VAL A 73 12.03 -0.15 8.42
CA VAL A 73 13.40 -0.63 8.63
C VAL A 73 14.40 0.54 8.62
N THR A 74 14.23 1.51 7.74
CA THR A 74 15.07 2.72 7.69
C THR A 74 14.96 3.49 8.99
N HIS A 75 13.75 3.70 9.51
CA HIS A 75 13.56 4.41 10.78
C HIS A 75 14.14 3.64 11.97
N MET A 76 13.96 2.32 12.02
CA MET A 76 14.60 1.47 13.02
C MET A 76 16.13 1.59 12.96
N ASN A 77 16.71 1.59 11.76
CA ASN A 77 18.15 1.75 11.58
C ASN A 77 18.64 3.15 11.97
N GLN A 78 17.86 4.20 11.72
CA GLN A 78 18.16 5.56 12.18
C GLN A 78 18.17 5.66 13.71
N LEU A 79 17.16 5.10 14.40
CA LEU A 79 17.13 5.06 15.86
C LEU A 79 18.30 4.24 16.42
N ARG A 80 18.65 3.12 15.80
CA ARG A 80 19.82 2.33 16.19
C ARG A 80 21.13 3.10 16.00
N ALA A 81 21.25 3.91 14.94
CA ALA A 81 22.41 4.78 14.73
C ALA A 81 22.52 5.90 15.78
N GLN A 82 21.41 6.29 16.41
CA GLN A 82 21.36 7.20 17.55
C GLN A 82 21.66 6.50 18.90
N GLY A 83 22.03 5.22 18.89
CA GLY A 83 22.33 4.44 20.10
C GLY A 83 21.09 3.88 20.82
N VAL A 84 19.90 3.97 20.22
CA VAL A 84 18.67 3.41 20.80
C VAL A 84 18.71 1.88 20.76
N ALA A 85 18.41 1.24 21.89
CA ALA A 85 18.33 -0.22 22.00
C ALA A 85 17.32 -0.81 20.98
N VAL A 86 17.61 -1.99 20.44
CA VAL A 86 16.82 -2.61 19.35
C VAL A 86 15.35 -2.76 19.71
N HIS A 87 15.03 -3.24 20.91
CA HIS A 87 13.65 -3.42 21.36
C HIS A 87 12.88 -2.09 21.35
N LEU A 88 13.51 -1.02 21.83
CA LEU A 88 12.90 0.30 21.91
C LEU A 88 12.76 0.92 20.51
N ALA A 89 13.75 0.70 19.63
CA ALA A 89 13.69 1.13 18.24
C ALA A 89 12.53 0.48 17.48
N VAL A 90 12.27 -0.82 17.70
CA VAL A 90 11.12 -1.54 17.11
C VAL A 90 9.81 -0.94 17.58
N VAL A 91 9.61 -0.83 18.90
CA VAL A 91 8.35 -0.34 19.49
C VAL A 91 8.08 1.10 19.08
N ARG A 92 9.11 1.96 19.13
CA ARG A 92 8.99 3.37 18.76
C ARG A 92 8.68 3.53 17.27
N SER A 93 9.39 2.81 16.40
CA SER A 93 9.14 2.87 14.96
C SER A 93 7.76 2.37 14.58
N ALA A 94 7.24 1.34 15.26
CA ALA A 94 5.89 0.85 15.05
C ALA A 94 4.84 1.88 15.50
N SER A 95 4.98 2.42 16.71
CA SER A 95 4.05 3.40 17.28
C SER A 95 3.96 4.70 16.47
N GLU A 96 5.10 5.21 16.02
CA GLU A 96 5.16 6.44 15.23
C GLU A 96 4.52 6.29 13.84
N ARG A 97 4.47 5.06 13.28
CA ARG A 97 3.82 4.80 11.99
C ARG A 97 2.31 4.58 12.11
N LEU A 98 1.83 4.09 13.24
CA LEU A 98 0.39 3.91 13.47
C LEU A 98 -0.37 5.23 13.38
N ARG A 99 0.22 6.33 13.85
CA ARG A 99 -0.41 7.67 13.83
C ARG A 99 -0.72 8.14 12.39
N PRO A 100 0.26 8.31 11.48
CA PRO A 100 -0.01 8.67 10.08
C PRO A 100 -0.98 7.71 9.37
N VAL A 101 -0.82 6.40 9.57
CA VAL A 101 -1.66 5.40 8.90
C VAL A 101 -3.12 5.53 9.36
N ALA A 102 -3.35 5.66 10.67
CA ALA A 102 -4.70 5.86 11.21
C ALA A 102 -5.32 7.17 10.71
N THR A 103 -4.56 8.27 10.69
CA THR A 103 -5.06 9.56 10.18
C THR A 103 -5.49 9.46 8.72
N VAL A 104 -4.69 8.81 7.86
CA VAL A 104 -5.04 8.62 6.45
C VAL A 104 -6.28 7.74 6.29
N VAL A 105 -6.35 6.60 6.98
CA VAL A 105 -7.50 5.69 6.90
C VAL A 105 -8.80 6.38 7.34
N ILE A 106 -8.78 7.06 8.49
CA ILE A 106 -9.96 7.78 8.99
C ILE A 106 -10.33 8.92 8.04
N GLY A 107 -9.35 9.69 7.58
CA GLY A 107 -9.57 10.79 6.63
C GLY A 107 -10.20 10.32 5.33
N VAL A 108 -9.73 9.21 4.77
CA VAL A 108 -10.31 8.60 3.55
C VAL A 108 -11.73 8.11 3.79
N LEU A 109 -12.02 7.44 4.91
CA LEU A 109 -13.36 6.95 5.22
C LEU A 109 -14.36 8.10 5.37
N VAL A 110 -14.01 9.15 6.12
CA VAL A 110 -14.86 10.32 6.30
C VAL A 110 -15.05 11.08 4.99
N ALA A 111 -13.96 11.35 4.26
CA ALA A 111 -14.03 12.05 2.99
C ALA A 111 -14.86 11.26 1.97
N SER A 112 -14.66 9.96 1.82
CA SER A 112 -15.43 9.12 0.90
C SER A 112 -16.93 9.11 1.25
N THR A 113 -17.26 9.09 2.54
CA THR A 113 -18.65 9.11 3.00
C THR A 113 -19.31 10.46 2.71
N LEU A 114 -18.64 11.57 3.03
CA LEU A 114 -19.15 12.93 2.76
C LEU A 114 -19.25 13.20 1.25
N LEU A 115 -18.26 12.77 0.47
CA LEU A 115 -18.25 12.87 -0.98
C LEU A 115 -19.46 12.15 -1.57
N THR A 116 -19.73 10.92 -1.10
CA THR A 116 -20.87 10.13 -1.58
C THR A 116 -22.20 10.74 -1.18
N LEU A 117 -22.33 11.24 0.06
CA LEU A 117 -23.57 11.79 0.58
C LEU A 117 -23.91 13.18 0.02
N PHE A 118 -22.90 13.99 -0.31
CA PHE A 118 -23.10 15.39 -0.75
C PHE A 118 -22.87 15.60 -2.24
N ILE A 119 -21.78 15.07 -2.81
CA ILE A 119 -21.45 15.33 -4.23
C ILE A 119 -22.37 14.56 -5.16
N LEU A 120 -22.68 13.30 -4.86
CA LEU A 120 -23.55 12.49 -5.71
C LEU A 120 -24.94 13.13 -5.94
N PRO A 121 -25.68 13.59 -4.92
CA PRO A 121 -26.96 14.23 -5.15
C PRO A 121 -26.84 15.59 -5.85
N VAL A 122 -25.82 16.39 -5.53
CA VAL A 122 -25.60 17.70 -6.19
C VAL A 122 -25.30 17.51 -7.68
N VAL A 123 -24.41 16.58 -8.01
CA VAL A 123 -24.09 16.26 -9.41
C VAL A 123 -25.32 15.72 -10.13
N TYR A 124 -26.10 14.85 -9.48
CA TYR A 124 -27.34 14.32 -10.05
C TYR A 124 -28.32 15.45 -10.40
N GLN A 125 -28.57 16.38 -9.48
CA GLN A 125 -29.43 17.54 -9.73
C GLN A 125 -28.93 18.40 -10.90
N TRP A 126 -27.62 18.63 -10.99
CA TRP A 126 -27.03 19.43 -12.06
C TRP A 126 -27.14 18.77 -13.43
N VAL A 127 -27.00 17.44 -13.47
CA VAL A 127 -27.16 16.64 -14.69
C VAL A 127 -28.62 16.64 -15.13
N GLU A 128 -29.57 16.40 -14.23
CA GLU A 128 -31.00 16.35 -14.56
C GLU A 128 -31.54 17.74 -14.96
N ALA A 129 -31.12 18.81 -14.26
CA ALA A 129 -31.48 20.19 -14.61
C ALA A 129 -30.98 20.61 -16.00
N ARG A 130 -29.88 20.01 -16.49
CA ARG A 130 -29.41 20.21 -17.88
C ARG A 130 -30.17 19.36 -18.89
N ARG A 131 -30.81 18.27 -18.45
CA ARG A 131 -31.55 17.34 -19.29
C ARG A 131 -32.98 17.82 -19.53
N GLU A 132 -33.63 18.41 -18.53
CA GLU A 132 -34.93 19.08 -18.68
C GLU A 132 -34.87 20.27 -19.65
N LYS A 133 -33.75 21.00 -19.70
CA LYS A 133 -33.58 22.14 -20.63
C LYS A 133 -33.38 21.75 -22.11
N LYS A 134 -33.28 20.46 -22.41
CA LYS A 134 -33.01 19.93 -23.76
C LYS A 134 -34.22 19.21 -24.39
N MET A 135 -35.33 19.07 -23.65
CA MET A 135 -36.67 18.73 -24.15
C MET A 135 -37.49 20.02 -24.30
#